data_AF-A0A317CF00-F1
#
_entry.id   AF-A0A317CF00-F1
#
_cell.length_a   1.000
_cell.length_b   1.000
_cell.length_c   1.000
_cell.angle_alpha   90.00
_cell.angle_beta   90.00
_cell.angle_gamma   90.00
#
_symmetry.space_group_name_H-M   'P 1'
#
loop_
_entity.id
_entity.type
_entity.pdbx_description
1 polymer ?
#
loop_
_entity_poly.entity_id
_entity_poly.type
_entity_poly.pdbx_seq_one_letter_code
_entity_poly.pdbx_strand_id
1 'polypeptide(L)'
;MLGSTIIYEPDCIKLAGLGEVDNIEDVVSVDLETLSLVDLYPLLQDKSIRLLEEEEPVIEDPENDILMLEINPDGLQYILKQAANGAFAEYADDFKKLARITKHNGFEDFYEIKSLY
;
A
#
# COMPACT_ATOMS: atom_id res chain seq x y z
N MET A 1 10.46 -6.40 -9.75
CA MET A 1 10.84 -5.88 -8.41
C MET A 1 9.95 -6.58 -7.38
N LEU A 2 10.48 -7.06 -6.25
CA LEU A 2 9.72 -7.95 -5.33
C LEU A 2 8.98 -7.20 -4.19
N GLY A 3 8.83 -5.88 -4.27
CA GLY A 3 8.18 -5.06 -3.26
C GLY A 3 7.30 -3.97 -3.88
N SER A 4 6.82 -3.04 -3.06
CA SER A 4 5.93 -1.96 -3.48
C SER A 4 6.24 -0.64 -2.78
N THR A 5 5.66 0.45 -3.27
CA THR A 5 5.77 1.76 -2.63
C THR A 5 4.42 2.11 -2.02
N ILE A 6 4.40 2.48 -0.75
CA ILE A 6 3.19 2.90 -0.05
C ILE A 6 3.19 4.42 0.02
N ILE A 7 2.08 5.02 -0.36
CA ILE A 7 1.89 6.47 -0.37
C ILE A 7 0.77 6.83 0.60
N TYR A 8 0.95 7.96 1.28
CA TYR A 8 -0.09 8.65 2.02
C TYR A 8 -0.35 10.00 1.35
N GLU A 9 -1.59 10.24 0.90
CA GLU A 9 -2.03 11.51 0.30
C GLU A 9 -3.53 11.76 0.57
N PRO A 10 -3.87 12.62 1.55
CA PRO A 10 -5.25 12.96 1.87
C PRO A 10 -5.90 13.97 0.89
N ASP A 11 -5.12 14.61 0.01
CA ASP A 11 -5.63 15.54 -0.99
C ASP A 11 -5.95 14.79 -2.31
N CYS A 12 -7.24 14.51 -2.51
CA CYS A 12 -7.72 13.82 -3.72
C CYS A 12 -7.43 14.58 -5.03
N ILE A 13 -7.24 15.90 -4.99
CA ILE A 13 -6.88 16.69 -6.18
C ILE A 13 -5.42 16.42 -6.54
N LYS A 14 -4.53 16.34 -5.54
CA LYS A 14 -3.13 15.98 -5.76
C LYS A 14 -3.00 14.54 -6.25
N LEU A 15 -3.75 13.62 -5.65
CA LEU A 15 -3.79 12.22 -6.05
C LEU A 15 -4.19 12.06 -7.53
N ALA A 16 -5.22 12.79 -7.98
CA ALA A 16 -5.62 12.79 -9.40
C ALA A 16 -4.56 13.39 -10.34
N GLY A 17 -3.69 14.26 -9.82
CA GLY A 17 -2.56 14.84 -10.54
C GLY A 17 -1.34 13.93 -10.67
N LEU A 18 -1.31 12.78 -9.98
CA LEU A 18 -0.23 11.78 -10.06
C LEU A 18 -0.29 10.91 -11.33
N GLY A 19 -1.17 11.22 -12.30
CA GLY A 19 -1.29 10.49 -13.57
C GLY A 19 -0.02 10.43 -14.42
N GLU A 20 1.03 11.18 -14.05
CA GLU A 20 2.41 11.01 -14.50
C GLU A 20 3.27 10.77 -13.24
N VAL A 21 3.91 9.60 -13.16
CA VAL A 21 4.65 9.08 -11.99
C VAL A 21 5.74 10.03 -11.46
N ASP A 22 6.17 10.99 -12.28
CA ASP A 22 7.17 12.01 -11.93
C ASP A 22 6.70 13.03 -10.87
N ASN A 23 5.41 13.05 -10.50
CA ASN A 23 4.86 13.99 -9.51
C ASN A 23 4.87 13.48 -8.05
N ILE A 24 5.52 12.34 -7.76
CA ILE A 24 5.57 11.72 -6.42
C ILE A 24 6.48 12.49 -5.42
N GLU A 25 7.24 13.50 -5.85
CA GLU A 25 8.19 14.22 -4.97
C GLU A 25 7.52 14.95 -3.78
N ASP A 26 6.23 15.28 -3.89
CA ASP A 26 5.48 16.03 -2.87
C ASP A 26 4.57 15.16 -1.97
N VAL A 27 4.62 13.83 -2.10
CA VAL A 27 3.80 12.91 -1.28
C VAL A 27 4.63 12.16 -0.24
N VAL A 28 4.00 11.81 0.89
CA VAL A 28 4.67 11.00 1.90
C VAL A 28 4.67 9.55 1.43
N SER A 29 5.84 9.02 1.10
CA SER A 29 5.99 7.65 0.61
C SER A 29 6.97 6.82 1.43
N VAL A 30 6.82 5.51 1.35
CA VAL A 30 7.78 4.55 1.89
C VAL A 30 7.89 3.32 1.00
N ASP A 31 9.13 2.95 0.69
CA ASP A 31 9.43 1.76 -0.11
C ASP A 31 9.47 0.50 0.76
N LEU A 32 8.65 -0.48 0.39
CA LEU A 32 8.66 -1.83 0.90
C LEU A 32 9.52 -2.68 -0.03
N GLU A 33 10.57 -3.31 0.51
CA GLU A 33 11.58 -3.97 -0.31
C GLU A 33 11.12 -5.34 -0.83
N THR A 34 10.24 -6.00 -0.07
CA THR A 34 9.83 -7.40 -0.28
C THR A 34 8.34 -7.63 -0.13
N LEU A 35 7.64 -6.71 0.52
CA LEU A 35 6.21 -6.80 0.76
C LEU A 35 5.45 -6.05 -0.35
N SER A 36 4.45 -6.72 -0.91
CA SER A 36 3.32 -6.07 -1.58
C SER A 36 2.03 -6.48 -0.88
N LEU A 37 1.20 -5.51 -0.48
CA LEU A 37 -0.08 -5.78 0.17
C LEU A 37 -1.07 -6.44 -0.80
N VAL A 38 -1.04 -6.06 -2.07
CA VAL A 38 -1.76 -6.72 -3.17
C VAL A 38 -1.44 -8.20 -3.24
N ASP A 39 -0.16 -8.58 -3.16
CA ASP A 39 0.23 -10.01 -3.20
C ASP A 39 -0.08 -10.74 -1.90
N LEU A 40 -0.12 -10.01 -0.78
CA LEU A 40 -0.47 -10.56 0.52
C LEU A 40 -1.98 -10.85 0.64
N TYR A 41 -2.83 -10.05 -0.01
CA TYR A 41 -4.28 -10.13 0.13
C TYR A 41 -4.88 -11.52 -0.24
N PRO A 42 -4.50 -12.14 -1.38
CA PRO A 42 -4.89 -13.52 -1.71
C PRO A 42 -4.44 -14.57 -0.68
N LEU A 43 -3.43 -14.27 0.15
CA LEU A 43 -2.87 -15.21 1.14
C LEU A 43 -3.50 -15.10 2.53
N LEU A 44 -4.33 -14.07 2.79
CA LEU A 44 -5.01 -13.91 4.09
C LEU A 44 -5.96 -15.07 4.37
N GLN A 45 -5.89 -15.62 5.59
CA GLN A 45 -6.78 -16.70 6.05
C GLN A 45 -8.23 -16.23 6.23
N ASP A 46 -8.40 -14.98 6.68
CA ASP A 46 -9.72 -14.36 6.83
C ASP A 46 -10.02 -13.52 5.59
N LYS A 47 -10.96 -14.00 4.77
CA LYS A 47 -11.42 -13.31 3.54
C LYS A 47 -12.53 -12.29 3.79
N SER A 48 -13.04 -12.18 5.01
CA SER A 48 -14.01 -11.14 5.36
C SER A 48 -13.37 -9.76 5.50
N ILE A 49 -12.05 -9.73 5.68
CA ILE A 49 -11.25 -8.52 5.80
C ILE A 49 -10.80 -8.13 4.40
N ARG A 50 -11.21 -6.94 3.96
CA ARG A 50 -10.72 -6.33 2.73
C ARG A 50 -9.43 -5.60 3.03
N LEU A 51 -8.36 -5.87 2.28
CA LEU A 51 -7.10 -5.14 2.40
C LEU A 51 -7.00 -3.98 1.41
N LEU A 52 -7.74 -4.05 0.30
CA LEU A 52 -7.86 -3.02 -0.72
C LEU A 52 -9.33 -2.59 -0.79
N GLU A 53 -9.59 -1.28 -0.97
CA GLU A 53 -10.97 -0.75 -1.04
C GLU A 53 -11.71 -1.24 -2.29
N GLU A 54 -11.02 -1.22 -3.43
CA GLU A 54 -11.58 -1.54 -4.75
C GLU A 54 -10.74 -2.62 -5.47
N GLU A 55 -11.38 -3.39 -6.36
CA GLU A 55 -10.67 -4.32 -7.25
C GLU A 55 -10.02 -3.61 -8.44
N GLU A 56 -10.47 -2.40 -8.76
CA GLU A 56 -9.93 -1.57 -9.83
C GLU A 56 -8.88 -0.59 -9.28
N PRO A 57 -7.81 -0.29 -10.05
CA PRO A 57 -6.78 0.66 -9.65
C PRO A 57 -7.28 2.10 -9.71
N VAL A 58 -6.85 2.92 -8.75
CA VAL A 58 -7.05 4.37 -8.75
C VAL A 58 -6.27 5.02 -9.90
N ILE A 59 -5.07 4.50 -10.19
CA ILE A 59 -4.27 4.85 -11.36
C ILE A 59 -3.79 3.56 -12.01
N GLU A 60 -4.03 3.44 -13.32
CA GLU A 60 -3.46 2.41 -14.19
C GLU A 60 -2.60 3.10 -15.25
N ASP A 61 -1.29 2.90 -15.18
CA ASP A 61 -0.34 3.36 -16.19
C ASP A 61 0.21 2.13 -16.92
N PRO A 62 -0.37 1.77 -18.08
CA PRO A 62 0.08 0.62 -18.85
C PRO A 62 1.38 0.89 -19.63
N GLU A 63 1.82 2.14 -19.77
CA GLU A 63 3.08 2.46 -20.47
C GLU A 63 4.28 2.22 -19.56
N ASN A 64 4.12 2.49 -18.26
CA ASN A 64 5.14 2.27 -17.24
C ASN A 64 4.89 1.04 -16.37
N ASP A 65 3.83 0.29 -16.68
CA ASP A 65 3.45 -0.96 -16.02
C ASP A 65 3.27 -0.79 -14.50
N ILE A 66 2.55 0.28 -14.13
CA ILE A 66 2.30 0.69 -12.76
C ILE A 66 0.81 0.64 -12.44
N LEU A 67 0.50 0.12 -11.27
CA LEU A 67 -0.83 0.19 -10.65
C LEU A 67 -0.74 0.93 -9.33
N MET A 68 -1.72 1.79 -9.07
CA MET A 68 -1.95 2.36 -7.75
C MET A 68 -3.30 1.90 -7.21
N LEU A 69 -3.30 1.24 -6.06
CA LEU A 69 -4.50 0.67 -5.44
C LEU A 69 -4.74 1.30 -4.08
N GLU A 70 -5.99 1.63 -3.79
CA GLU A 70 -6.37 2.17 -2.48
C GLU A 70 -6.40 1.05 -1.43
N ILE A 71 -5.77 1.32 -0.29
CA ILE A 71 -5.66 0.38 0.83
C ILE A 71 -6.84 0.61 1.77
N ASN A 72 -7.59 -0.45 2.06
CA ASN A 72 -8.68 -0.39 3.03
C ASN A 72 -8.12 -0.12 4.45
N PRO A 73 -8.58 0.93 5.16
CA PRO A 73 -8.05 1.30 6.47
C PRO A 73 -8.18 0.21 7.54
N ASP A 74 -9.30 -0.52 7.55
CA ASP A 74 -9.55 -1.60 8.51
C ASP A 74 -8.67 -2.82 8.20
N GLY A 75 -8.46 -3.11 6.91
CA GLY A 75 -7.53 -4.12 6.43
C GLY A 75 -6.08 -3.83 6.82
N LEU A 76 -5.65 -2.57 6.65
CA LEU A 76 -4.31 -2.12 7.04
C LEU A 76 -4.10 -2.23 8.56
N GLN A 77 -5.09 -1.82 9.35
CA GLN A 77 -5.06 -2.00 10.81
C GLN A 77 -4.95 -3.48 11.19
N TYR A 78 -5.77 -4.32 10.56
CA TYR A 78 -5.76 -5.75 10.82
C TYR A 78 -4.42 -6.38 10.51
N ILE A 79 -3.83 -6.09 9.34
CA ILE A 79 -2.59 -6.74 8.93
C ILE A 79 -1.40 -6.33 9.81
N LEU A 80 -1.34 -5.06 10.21
CA LEU A 80 -0.33 -4.60 11.16
C LEU A 80 -0.47 -5.26 12.53
N LYS A 81 -1.71 -5.51 12.98
CA LYS A 81 -1.96 -6.26 14.21
C LYS A 81 -1.53 -7.71 14.10
N GLN A 82 -1.76 -8.37 12.96
CA GLN A 82 -1.29 -9.74 12.73
C GLN A 82 0.24 -9.80 12.71
N ALA A 83 0.89 -8.88 12.00
CA ALA A 83 2.34 -8.78 11.95
C ALA A 83 2.95 -8.53 13.34
N ALA A 84 2.35 -7.65 14.15
CA ALA A 84 2.76 -7.42 15.54
C ALA A 84 2.65 -8.67 16.43
N ASN A 85 1.77 -9.60 16.09
CA ASN A 85 1.61 -10.89 16.77
C ASN A 85 2.53 -12.00 16.19
N GLY A 86 3.44 -11.65 15.28
CA GLY A 86 4.43 -12.56 14.70
C GLY A 86 4.00 -13.28 13.43
N ALA A 87 2.86 -12.92 12.83
CA ALA A 87 2.55 -13.36 11.47
C ALA A 87 3.50 -12.69 10.46
N PHE A 88 3.70 -13.33 9.30
CA PHE A 88 4.43 -12.73 8.16
C PHE A 88 5.86 -12.28 8.54
N ALA A 89 6.54 -13.08 9.36
CA ALA A 89 7.84 -12.75 9.95
C ALA A 89 8.93 -12.48 8.89
N GLU A 90 8.79 -13.08 7.71
CA GLU A 90 9.65 -12.86 6.55
C GLU A 90 9.59 -11.42 6.01
N TYR A 91 8.52 -10.66 6.30
CA TYR A 91 8.34 -9.26 5.90
C TYR A 91 8.46 -8.27 7.07
N ALA A 92 9.08 -8.68 8.18
CA ALA A 92 9.06 -7.92 9.43
C ALA A 92 9.63 -6.49 9.30
N ASP A 93 10.63 -6.27 8.45
CA ASP A 93 11.22 -4.94 8.27
C ASP A 93 10.31 -4.00 7.45
N ASP A 94 9.62 -4.52 6.44
CA ASP A 94 8.62 -3.77 5.68
C ASP A 94 7.41 -3.44 6.55
N PHE A 95 6.96 -4.36 7.41
CA PHE A 95 5.91 -4.06 8.38
C PHE A 95 6.31 -2.99 9.41
N LYS A 96 7.59 -2.89 9.79
CA LYS A 96 8.06 -1.80 10.65
C LYS A 96 7.99 -0.45 9.94
N LYS A 97 8.32 -0.40 8.65
CA LYS A 97 8.19 0.80 7.82
C LYS A 97 6.71 1.23 7.73
N LEU A 98 5.83 0.29 7.40
CA LEU A 98 4.37 0.50 7.38
C LEU A 98 3.82 0.98 8.74
N ALA A 99 4.21 0.33 9.83
CA ALA A 99 3.77 0.72 11.18
C ALA A 99 4.24 2.13 11.57
N ARG A 100 5.42 2.55 11.07
CA ARG A 100 5.94 3.89 11.35
C ARG A 100 5.14 4.96 10.62
N ILE A 101 4.84 4.77 9.34
CA ILE A 101 4.08 5.77 8.56
C ILE A 101 2.64 5.89 9.07
N THR A 102 1.98 4.77 9.37
CA THR A 102 0.60 4.79 9.90
C THR A 102 0.49 5.38 11.30
N LYS A 103 1.51 5.19 12.15
CA LYS A 103 1.57 5.84 13.47
C LYS A 103 1.52 7.37 13.39
N HIS A 104 2.06 7.96 12.32
CA HIS A 104 2.12 9.41 12.14
C HIS A 104 0.92 9.98 11.41
N ASN A 105 0.36 9.24 10.44
CA ASN A 105 -0.65 9.74 9.51
C ASN A 105 -2.05 9.12 9.69
N GLY A 106 -2.18 8.08 10.53
CA GLY A 106 -3.41 7.31 10.67
C GLY A 106 -3.44 6.10 9.74
N PHE A 107 -4.64 5.69 9.33
CA PHE A 107 -4.85 4.52 8.46
C PHE A 107 -5.65 4.84 7.20
N GLU A 108 -6.14 6.07 7.09
CA GLU A 108 -6.91 6.56 5.94
C GLU A 108 -5.95 7.14 4.89
N ASP A 109 -6.44 7.25 3.65
CA ASP A 109 -5.75 7.91 2.53
C ASP A 109 -4.39 7.26 2.16
N PHE A 110 -4.32 5.93 2.26
CA PHE A 110 -3.15 5.14 1.88
C PHE A 110 -3.36 4.40 0.57
N TYR A 111 -2.30 4.40 -0.24
CA TYR A 111 -2.27 3.76 -1.55
C TYR A 111 -1.02 2.90 -1.71
N GLU A 112 -1.15 1.80 -2.43
CA GLU A 112 -0.01 0.97 -2.83
C GLU A 112 0.27 1.17 -4.32
N ILE A 113 1.46 1.66 -4.64
CA ILE A 113 2.04 1.63 -5.98
C ILE A 113 2.81 0.33 -6.16
N LYS A 114 2.47 -0.41 -7.21
CA LYS A 114 3.12 -1.67 -7.58
C LYS A 114 3.50 -1.66 -9.06
N SER A 115 4.76 -2.00 -9.33
CA SER A 115 5.21 -2.30 -10.70
C SER A 115 4.85 -3.74 -11.07
N LEU A 116 4.38 -3.95 -12.30
CA LEU A 116 3.99 -5.26 -12.82
C LEU A 116 5.17 -6.13 -13.31
N TYR A 117 6.42 -5.65 -13.21
CA TYR A 117 7.66 -6.31 -13.69
C TYR A 117 8.65 -6.61 -12.57
#